data_AF-A0AA42LKX8-F1
#
_entry.id   AF-A0AA42LKX8-F1
#
_cell.length_a   1.000
_cell.length_b   1.000
_cell.length_c   1.000
_cell.angle_alpha   90.00
_cell.angle_beta   90.00
_cell.angle_gamma   90.00
#
_symmetry.space_group_name_H-M   'P 1'
#
loop_
_entity.id
_entity.type
_entity.pdbx_description
1 polymer ?
#
loop_
_entity_poly.entity_id
_entity_poly.type
_entity_poly.pdbx_seq_one_letter_code
_entity_poly.pdbx_strand_id
1 'polypeptide(L)'
;MDAASSEAWPVSRLAEVSGVSQAYFARSFKRAFGLPPHRYLLTRRIERAIALLRDTDMSITEIAFETGWQSLGTFGRIFHDVTGLSPGGMRAQLQAQPEELARVPACVVKAAQRPDLDSAVLEKRRRATAATLRESTKEES
;
A
#
# COMPACT_ATOMS: atom_id res chain seq x y z
N MET A 1 8.31 8.70 4.89
CA MET A 1 6.90 9.05 4.62
C MET A 1 5.98 7.87 4.81
N ASP A 2 6.21 6.74 4.12
CA ASP A 2 5.29 5.58 4.13
C ASP A 2 5.01 4.98 5.50
N ALA A 3 6.07 4.77 6.31
CA ALA A 3 5.95 4.18 7.64
C ALA A 3 5.25 5.10 8.67
N ALA A 4 5.19 6.40 8.40
CA ALA A 4 4.69 7.42 9.32
C ALA A 4 3.81 8.43 8.58
N SER A 5 2.84 7.93 7.81
CA SER A 5 2.00 8.76 6.94
C SER A 5 1.11 9.76 7.69
N SER A 6 0.87 9.53 8.98
CA SER A 6 0.10 10.41 9.87
C SER A 6 0.83 11.72 10.20
N GLU A 7 2.17 11.73 10.17
CA GLU A 7 2.95 12.94 10.43
C GLU A 7 2.82 13.99 9.31
N ALA A 8 3.20 15.23 9.65
CA ALA A 8 3.38 16.30 8.67
C ALA A 8 4.70 16.11 7.89
N TRP A 9 4.58 15.97 6.58
CA TRP A 9 5.71 15.86 5.64
C TRP A 9 5.68 16.99 4.61
N PRO A 10 5.90 18.25 5.02
CA PRO A 10 6.00 19.35 4.07
C PRO A 10 7.19 19.13 3.14
N VAL A 11 7.07 19.58 1.89
CA VAL A 11 8.13 19.43 0.87
C VAL A 11 9.44 20.08 1.32
N SER A 12 9.38 21.16 2.11
CA SER A 12 10.54 21.78 2.74
C SER A 12 11.34 20.80 3.61
N ARG A 13 10.69 20.13 4.57
CA ARG A 13 11.32 19.12 5.43
C ARG A 13 11.93 17.98 4.61
N LEU A 14 11.22 17.50 3.60
CA LEU A 14 11.70 16.40 2.75
C LEU A 14 12.91 16.81 1.91
N ALA A 15 12.91 18.03 1.38
CA ALA A 15 13.99 18.56 0.59
C ALA A 15 15.25 18.82 1.42
N GLU A 16 15.08 19.35 2.64
CA GLU A 16 16.14 19.56 3.62
C GLU A 16 16.82 18.24 4.00
N VAL A 17 16.05 17.23 4.40
CA VAL A 17 16.58 15.88 4.72
C VAL A 17 17.29 15.24 3.52
N SER A 18 16.90 15.60 2.30
CA SER A 18 17.48 15.08 1.06
C SER A 18 18.65 15.92 0.52
N GLY A 19 18.99 17.06 1.14
CA GLY A 19 20.06 17.95 0.69
C GLY A 19 19.82 18.63 -0.66
N VAL A 20 18.56 18.81 -1.08
CA VAL A 20 18.21 19.39 -2.38
C VAL A 20 17.23 20.55 -2.24
N SER A 21 17.06 21.36 -3.28
CA SER A 21 16.00 22.36 -3.30
C SER A 21 14.61 21.71 -3.37
N GLN A 22 13.61 22.38 -2.80
CA GLN A 22 12.21 21.92 -2.79
C GLN A 22 11.68 21.62 -4.20
N ALA A 23 12.01 22.49 -5.16
CA ALA A 23 11.57 22.32 -6.54
C ALA A 23 12.24 21.10 -7.20
N TYR A 24 13.52 20.85 -6.92
CA TYR A 24 14.19 19.65 -7.40
C TYR A 24 13.60 18.39 -6.76
N PHE A 25 13.40 18.39 -5.44
CA PHE A 25 12.78 17.29 -4.73
C PHE A 25 11.42 16.93 -5.33
N ALA A 26 10.52 17.91 -5.48
CA ALA A 26 9.16 17.66 -5.99
C ALA A 26 9.16 17.06 -7.41
N ARG A 27 10.04 17.55 -8.29
CA ARG A 27 10.19 17.01 -9.66
C ARG A 27 10.75 15.60 -9.65
N SER A 28 11.84 15.38 -8.92
CA SER A 28 12.50 14.07 -8.82
C SER A 28 11.58 13.03 -8.18
N PHE A 29 10.84 13.41 -7.15
CA PHE A 29 9.84 12.56 -6.50
C PHE A 29 8.73 12.16 -7.48
N LYS A 30 8.14 13.14 -8.18
CA LYS A 30 7.11 12.84 -9.21
C LYS A 30 7.65 11.92 -10.30
N ARG A 31 8.91 12.10 -10.72
CA ARG A 31 9.54 11.22 -11.71
C ARG A 31 9.71 9.79 -11.21
N ALA A 32 10.02 9.62 -9.92
CA ALA A 32 10.25 8.31 -9.32
C ALA A 32 8.95 7.57 -8.96
N PHE A 33 7.95 8.27 -8.42
CA PHE A 33 6.72 7.67 -7.88
C PHE A 33 5.47 7.93 -8.74
N GLY A 34 5.60 8.66 -9.85
CA GLY A 34 4.49 9.04 -10.74
C GLY A 34 3.58 10.15 -10.20
N LEU A 35 3.63 10.44 -8.90
CA LEU A 35 2.74 11.38 -8.21
C LEU A 35 3.54 12.48 -7.49
N PRO A 36 3.03 13.73 -7.44
CA PRO A 36 3.61 14.76 -6.57
C PRO A 36 3.61 14.33 -5.09
N PRO A 37 4.61 14.76 -4.28
CA PRO A 37 4.74 14.33 -2.88
C PRO A 37 3.47 14.48 -2.04
N HIS A 38 2.78 15.61 -2.17
CA HIS A 38 1.54 15.88 -1.44
C HIS A 38 0.44 14.86 -1.78
N ARG A 39 0.20 14.59 -3.08
CA ARG A 39 -0.81 13.62 -3.52
C ARG A 39 -0.45 12.19 -3.08
N TYR A 40 0.82 11.85 -3.15
CA TYR A 40 1.31 10.57 -2.68
C TYR A 40 1.02 10.39 -1.18
N LEU A 41 1.33 11.39 -0.34
CA LEU A 41 1.05 11.35 1.09
C LEU A 41 -0.45 11.18 1.39
N LEU A 42 -1.33 11.92 0.71
CA LEU A 42 -2.78 11.76 0.88
C LEU A 42 -3.22 10.32 0.57
N THR A 43 -2.69 9.74 -0.50
CA THR A 43 -3.01 8.35 -0.89
C THR A 43 -2.58 7.37 0.20
N ARG A 44 -1.35 7.51 0.73
CA ARG A 44 -0.86 6.68 1.85
C ARG A 44 -1.72 6.82 3.12
N ARG A 45 -2.21 8.02 3.41
CA ARG A 45 -3.13 8.26 4.54
C ARG A 45 -4.47 7.55 4.34
N ILE A 46 -5.03 7.58 3.12
CA ILE A 46 -6.27 6.86 2.80
C ILE A 46 -6.07 5.34 2.89
N GLU A 47 -4.96 4.80 2.36
CA GLU A 47 -4.63 3.37 2.49
C GLU A 47 -4.57 2.94 3.96
N ARG A 48 -3.92 3.74 4.81
CA ARG A 48 -3.88 3.49 6.26
C ARG A 48 -5.28 3.55 6.90
N ALA A 49 -6.11 4.50 6.48
CA ALA A 49 -7.49 4.62 6.96
C ALA A 49 -8.32 3.39 6.58
N ILE A 50 -8.16 2.85 5.36
CA ILE A 50 -8.84 1.62 4.92
C ILE A 50 -8.42 0.43 5.81
N ALA A 51 -7.12 0.30 6.13
CA ALA A 51 -6.65 -0.73 7.04
C ALA A 51 -7.29 -0.60 8.43
N LEU A 52 -7.34 0.60 9.00
CA LEU A 52 -8.01 0.84 10.29
C LEU A 52 -9.52 0.58 10.23
N LEU A 53 -10.20 0.93 9.13
CA LEU A 53 -11.61 0.65 8.94
C LEU A 53 -11.92 -0.86 8.91
N ARG A 54 -10.97 -1.67 8.42
CA ARG A 54 -11.06 -3.13 8.33
C ARG A 54 -10.71 -3.82 9.65
N ASP A 55 -9.62 -3.39 10.27
CA ASP A 55 -8.95 -4.16 11.32
C ASP A 55 -9.34 -3.70 12.74
N THR A 56 -10.12 -2.62 12.86
CA THR A 56 -10.49 -2.03 14.16
C THR A 56 -11.93 -1.50 14.19
N ASP A 57 -12.47 -1.38 15.40
CA ASP A 57 -13.78 -0.78 15.66
C ASP A 57 -13.73 0.75 15.88
N MET A 58 -12.57 1.40 15.68
CA MET A 58 -12.41 2.84 15.87
C MET A 58 -13.47 3.63 15.10
N SER A 59 -13.96 4.73 15.66
CA SER A 59 -14.88 5.62 14.97
C SER A 59 -14.21 6.27 13.74
N ILE A 60 -15.03 6.68 12.77
CA ILE A 60 -14.54 7.38 11.56
C ILE A 60 -13.75 8.64 11.95
N THR A 61 -14.18 9.33 13.00
CA THR A 61 -13.52 10.52 13.53
C THR A 61 -12.13 10.21 14.09
N GLU A 62 -12.00 9.16 14.91
CA GLU A 62 -10.69 8.73 15.43
C GLU A 62 -9.75 8.33 14.29
N ILE A 63 -10.24 7.56 13.31
CA ILE A 63 -9.45 7.15 12.15
C ILE A 63 -8.94 8.36 11.35
N ALA A 64 -9.76 9.39 11.19
CA ALA A 64 -9.34 10.60 10.49
C ALA A 64 -8.14 11.26 11.21
N PHE A 65 -8.21 11.40 12.54
CA PHE A 65 -7.11 12.02 13.30
C PHE A 65 -5.87 11.13 13.37
N GLU A 66 -6.03 9.82 13.60
CA GLU A 66 -4.95 8.83 13.61
C GLU A 66 -4.20 8.77 12.28
N THR A 67 -4.88 9.05 11.17
CA THR A 67 -4.26 9.09 9.84
C THR A 67 -3.76 10.48 9.44
N GLY A 68 -3.74 11.43 10.37
CA GLY A 68 -3.10 12.73 10.22
C GLY A 68 -3.96 13.82 9.57
N TRP A 69 -5.28 13.65 9.52
CA TRP A 69 -6.20 14.68 9.03
C TRP A 69 -6.59 15.65 10.14
N GLN A 70 -6.68 16.93 9.81
CA GLN A 70 -7.10 17.98 10.75
C GLN A 70 -8.59 18.28 10.66
N SER A 71 -9.27 17.77 9.63
CA SER A 71 -10.69 18.03 9.38
C SER A 71 -11.36 16.78 8.84
N LEU A 72 -12.47 16.39 9.48
CA LEU A 72 -13.30 15.27 9.06
C LEU A 72 -13.92 15.49 7.67
N GLY A 73 -14.28 16.73 7.34
CA GLY A 73 -14.84 17.08 6.03
C GLY A 73 -13.82 16.93 4.89
N THR A 74 -12.58 17.36 5.13
CA THR A 74 -11.49 17.18 4.16
C THR A 74 -11.15 15.70 3.99
N PHE A 75 -11.05 14.97 5.11
CA PHE A 75 -10.85 13.52 5.10
C PHE A 75 -11.94 12.81 4.27
N GLY A 76 -13.22 13.04 4.59
CA GLY A 76 -14.33 12.38 3.90
C GLY A 76 -14.35 12.64 2.40
N ARG A 77 -14.09 13.89 1.98
CA ARG A 77 -13.99 14.26 0.56
C ARG A 77 -12.86 13.51 -0.14
N ILE A 78 -11.63 13.61 0.38
CA ILE A 78 -10.48 12.96 -0.27
C ILE A 78 -10.61 11.42 -0.22
N PHE A 79 -11.16 10.88 0.86
CA PHE A 79 -11.42 9.45 0.95
C PHE A 79 -12.37 9.00 -0.16
N HIS A 80 -13.47 9.73 -0.37
CA HIS A 80 -14.38 9.45 -1.48
C HIS A 80 -13.72 9.63 -2.85
N ASP A 81 -12.98 10.72 -3.06
CA ASP A 81 -12.30 10.99 -4.34
C ASP A 81 -11.29 9.88 -4.70
N VAL A 82 -10.65 9.27 -3.69
CA VAL A 82 -9.66 8.20 -3.88
C VAL A 82 -10.30 6.82 -4.01
N THR A 83 -11.38 6.53 -3.27
CA THR A 83 -11.93 5.17 -3.13
C THR A 83 -13.28 4.95 -3.79
N GLY A 84 -13.98 6.02 -4.17
CA GLY A 84 -15.36 5.99 -4.66
C GLY A 84 -16.43 5.82 -3.57
N LEU A 85 -16.06 5.61 -2.31
CA LEU A 85 -16.98 5.36 -1.20
C LEU A 85 -16.77 6.34 -0.05
N SER A 86 -17.77 6.53 0.80
CA SER A 86 -17.56 7.19 2.09
C SER A 86 -16.84 6.23 3.06
N PRO A 87 -16.15 6.73 4.11
CA PRO A 87 -15.53 5.86 5.10
C PRO A 87 -16.50 4.86 5.74
N GLY A 88 -17.73 5.30 6.05
CA GLY A 88 -18.78 4.44 6.58
C GLY A 88 -19.27 3.41 5.55
N GLY A 89 -19.43 3.81 4.29
CA GLY A 89 -19.79 2.90 3.20
C GLY A 89 -18.72 1.84 2.95
N MET A 90 -17.43 2.23 3.00
CA MET A 90 -16.30 1.30 2.93
C MET A 90 -16.35 0.30 4.10
N ARG A 91 -16.57 0.75 5.34
CA ARG A 91 -16.68 -0.17 6.49
C ARG A 91 -17.83 -1.16 6.32
N ALA A 92 -19.02 -0.68 5.93
CA ALA A 92 -20.16 -1.55 5.68
C ALA A 92 -19.87 -2.59 4.59
N GLN A 93 -19.20 -2.19 3.51
CA GLN A 93 -18.79 -3.10 2.43
C GLN A 93 -17.78 -4.14 2.92
N LEU A 94 -16.75 -3.71 3.67
CA LEU A 94 -15.75 -4.60 4.25
C LEU A 94 -16.36 -5.61 5.24
N GLN A 95 -17.44 -5.23 5.94
CA GLN A 95 -18.19 -6.08 6.85
C GLN A 95 -19.24 -6.96 6.15
N ALA A 96 -19.73 -6.57 4.97
CA ALA A 96 -20.63 -7.41 4.18
C ALA A 96 -19.91 -8.52 3.41
N GLN A 97 -18.66 -8.29 3.00
CA GLN A 97 -17.80 -9.29 2.34
C GLN A 97 -17.63 -10.62 3.14
N PRO A 98 -17.48 -10.61 4.49
CA PRO A 98 -17.42 -11.86 5.24
C PRO A 98 -18.71 -12.68 5.21
N GLU A 99 -19.90 -12.11 4.99
CA GLU A 99 -21.17 -12.86 4.94
C GLU A 99 -21.27 -13.77 3.69
N GLU A 100 -20.82 -13.30 2.51
CA GLU A 100 -20.76 -14.14 1.31
C GLU A 100 -19.70 -15.25 1.45
N LEU A 101 -18.54 -14.94 2.05
CA LEU A 101 -17.50 -15.93 2.33
C LEU A 101 -17.86 -16.85 3.52
N ALA A 102 -18.77 -16.45 4.42
CA ALA A 102 -19.20 -17.27 5.56
C ALA A 102 -20.06 -18.46 5.14
N ARG A 103 -20.76 -18.36 3.99
CA ARG A 103 -21.48 -19.50 3.37
C ARG A 103 -20.52 -20.50 2.72
N VAL A 104 -19.29 -20.09 2.47
CA VAL A 104 -18.26 -20.92 1.86
C VAL A 104 -17.40 -21.53 2.97
N PRO A 105 -17.20 -22.85 3.01
CA PRO A 105 -16.29 -23.45 3.98
C PRO A 105 -14.91 -22.79 3.94
N ALA A 106 -14.34 -22.51 5.11
CA ALA A 106 -13.05 -21.82 5.22
C ALA A 106 -11.92 -22.48 4.40
N CYS A 107 -12.01 -23.78 4.12
CA CYS A 107 -11.05 -24.49 3.27
C CYS A 107 -11.08 -24.02 1.81
N VAL A 108 -12.24 -23.64 1.27
CA VAL A 108 -12.43 -23.19 -0.12
C VAL A 108 -11.96 -21.75 -0.30
N VAL A 109 -12.28 -20.86 0.64
CA VAL A 109 -11.74 -19.48 0.67
C VAL A 109 -10.21 -19.52 0.73
N LYS A 110 -9.66 -20.32 1.64
CA LYS A 110 -8.21 -20.52 1.75
C LYS A 110 -7.59 -21.08 0.48
N ALA A 111 -8.30 -21.91 -0.28
CA ALA A 111 -7.83 -22.45 -1.55
C ALA A 111 -7.80 -21.38 -2.65
N ALA A 112 -8.84 -20.55 -2.74
CA ALA A 112 -8.93 -19.45 -3.73
C ALA A 112 -7.92 -18.32 -3.46
N GLN A 113 -7.57 -18.10 -2.19
CA GLN A 113 -6.59 -17.09 -1.77
C GLN A 113 -5.15 -17.64 -1.69
N ARG A 114 -4.89 -18.89 -2.08
CA ARG A 114 -3.52 -19.39 -2.10
C ARG A 114 -2.74 -18.58 -3.13
N PRO A 115 -1.64 -17.91 -2.74
CA PRO A 115 -0.75 -17.33 -3.75
C PRO A 115 -0.23 -18.47 -4.62
N ASP A 116 -0.29 -18.30 -5.94
CA ASP A 116 0.32 -19.26 -6.87
C ASP A 116 1.79 -19.39 -6.50
N LEU A 117 2.15 -20.58 -6.01
CA LEU A 117 3.49 -20.89 -5.51
C LEU A 117 4.53 -20.98 -6.64
N ASP A 118 4.18 -20.54 -7.84
CA ASP A 118 5.03 -20.64 -9.01
C ASP A 118 6.16 -19.60 -9.00
N SER A 119 5.99 -18.41 -8.42
CA SER A 119 7.04 -17.38 -8.49
C SER A 119 8.34 -17.75 -7.74
N ALA A 120 8.24 -18.22 -6.49
CA ALA A 120 9.41 -18.57 -5.67
C ALA A 120 10.05 -19.90 -6.10
N VAL A 121 9.24 -20.88 -6.52
CA VAL A 121 9.72 -22.20 -6.96
C VAL A 121 10.33 -22.13 -8.35
N LEU A 122 9.76 -21.36 -9.28
CA LEU A 122 10.35 -21.12 -10.62
C LEU A 122 11.68 -20.37 -10.51
N GLU A 123 11.79 -19.36 -9.64
CA GLU A 123 13.03 -18.63 -9.41
C GLU A 123 14.13 -19.53 -8.81
N LYS A 124 13.77 -20.43 -7.88
CA LYS A 124 14.69 -21.43 -7.32
C LYS A 124 15.14 -22.46 -8.37
N ARG A 125 14.23 -22.94 -9.23
CA ARG A 125 14.57 -23.84 -10.35
C ARG A 125 15.46 -23.15 -11.39
N ARG A 126 15.20 -21.87 -11.71
CA ARG A 126 16.01 -21.06 -12.64
C ARG A 126 17.44 -20.84 -12.15
N ARG A 127 17.62 -20.63 -10.83
CA ARG A 127 18.95 -20.55 -10.21
C ARG A 127 19.68 -21.88 -10.20
N ALA A 128 18.96 -22.99 -10.00
CA ALA A 128 19.53 -24.33 -10.07
C ALA A 128 20.01 -24.67 -11.50
N THR A 129 19.20 -24.44 -12.53
CA THR A 129 19.61 -24.68 -13.93
C THR A 129 20.74 -23.73 -14.37
N ALA A 130 20.74 -22.47 -13.93
CA ALA A 130 21.84 -21.54 -14.20
C ALA A 130 23.16 -21.90 -13.49
N ALA A 131 23.10 -22.56 -12.32
CA ALA A 131 24.28 -23.08 -11.64
C ALA A 131 24.87 -24.27 -12.40
N THR A 132 24.03 -25.21 -12.84
CA THR A 132 24.48 -26.39 -13.61
C THR A 132 25.09 -26.02 -14.96
N LEU A 133 24.56 -25.01 -15.67
CA LEU A 133 25.16 -24.54 -16.93
C LEU A 133 26.53 -23.85 -16.76
N ARG A 134 26.81 -23.23 -15.60
CA ARG A 134 28.10 -22.57 -15.35
C ARG A 134 29.20 -23.56 -14.98
N GLU A 135 28.83 -24.74 -14.53
CA GLU A 135 29.75 -25.82 -14.15
C GLU A 135 30.28 -26.54 -15.40
N SER A 136 29.45 -26.74 -16.44
CA SER A 136 29.88 -27.36 -17.70
C SER A 136 30.77 -26.48 -18.58
N THR A 137 30.85 -25.16 -18.32
CA THR A 137 31.74 -24.23 -19.07
C THR A 137 33.15 -24.12 -18.49
N LYS A 138 33.47 -24.87 -17.42
CA LYS A 138 34.80 -24.84 -16.76
C LYS A 138 35.69 -26.06 -17.05
N GLU A 139 35.21 -27.05 -17.80
CA GLU A 139 35.96 -28.29 -18.10
C GLU A 139 36.49 -28.39 -19.55
N GLU A 140 36.30 -27.37 -20.39
CA GLU A 140 36.99 -27.28 -21.70
C GLU A 140 38.07 -26.18 -21.65
N SER A 141 39.26 -26.53 -21.19
CA SER A 141 40.53 -25.82 -21.43
C SER A 141 41.67 -26.82 -21.53
#